data_AF-A0A7G5C3I5-F1
#
_entry.id   AF-A0A7G5C3I5-F1
#
_cell.length_a   1.000
_cell.length_b   1.000
_cell.length_c   1.000
_cell.angle_alpha   90.00
_cell.angle_beta   90.00
_cell.angle_gamma   90.00
#
_symmetry.space_group_name_H-M   'P 1'
#
loop_
_entity.id
_entity.type
_entity.pdbx_description
1 polymer ?
#
loop_
_entity_poly.entity_id
_entity_poly.type
_entity_poly.pdbx_seq_one_letter_code
_entity_poly.pdbx_strand_id
1 'polypeptide(L)'
;MGCCQGALEQLILGPQNSKDLHAVLTSDMKIEKLTPLADTVNVSLKHSDWEPKALVPAEMMEALVLTLTEATGLPQVRVVMNGDDSFLDSEQRSYDRPVTRPAYVNTLSR
;
A
#
# COMPACT_ATOMS: atom_id res chain seq x y z
N MET A 1 -2.02 -17.85 -7.47
CA MET A 1 -1.62 -16.44 -7.20
C MET A 1 -2.84 -15.52 -7.01
N GLY A 2 -3.95 -15.97 -6.42
CA GLY A 2 -5.18 -15.14 -6.30
C GLY A 2 -5.36 -14.41 -4.96
N CYS A 3 -4.72 -14.88 -3.89
CA CYS A 3 -5.02 -14.43 -2.53
C CYS A 3 -4.59 -12.97 -2.26
N CYS A 4 -3.44 -12.55 -2.80
CA CYS A 4 -2.87 -11.23 -2.53
C CYS A 4 -3.63 -10.11 -3.25
N GLN A 5 -4.17 -10.40 -4.44
CA GLN A 5 -5.03 -9.49 -5.18
C GLN A 5 -6.33 -9.24 -4.40
N GLY A 6 -6.99 -10.31 -3.91
CA GLY A 6 -8.24 -10.17 -3.15
C GLY A 6 -8.08 -9.37 -1.86
N ALA A 7 -6.96 -9.53 -1.14
CA ALA A 7 -6.67 -8.73 0.04
C ALA A 7 -6.58 -7.22 -0.27
N LEU A 8 -5.90 -6.87 -1.37
CA LEU A 8 -5.77 -5.48 -1.82
C LEU A 8 -7.11 -4.92 -2.34
N GLU A 9 -7.91 -5.72 -3.05
CA GLU A 9 -9.25 -5.34 -3.47
C GLU A 9 -10.17 -5.04 -2.28
N GLN A 10 -10.12 -5.84 -1.21
CA GLN A 10 -10.88 -5.55 0.02
C GLN A 10 -10.39 -4.28 0.70
N LEU A 11 -9.08 -4.00 0.68
CA LEU A 11 -8.53 -2.76 1.24
C LEU A 11 -9.03 -1.52 0.47
N ILE A 12 -9.16 -1.61 -0.86
CA ILE A 12 -9.73 -0.56 -1.74
C ILE A 12 -11.23 -0.36 -1.47
N LEU A 13 -11.97 -1.44 -1.23
CA LEU A 13 -13.40 -1.35 -0.87
C LEU A 13 -13.63 -0.69 0.50
N GLY A 14 -12.63 -0.76 1.38
CA GLY A 14 -12.70 -0.19 2.71
C GLY A 14 -13.44 -1.07 3.73
N PRO A 15 -13.46 -0.65 5.01
CA PRO A 15 -14.02 -1.44 6.10
C PRO A 15 -15.56 -1.44 6.05
N GLN A 16 -16.17 -2.57 6.40
CA GLN A 16 -17.64 -2.65 6.59
C GLN A 16 -18.13 -1.79 7.76
N ASN A 17 -17.35 -1.72 8.84
CA ASN A 17 -17.65 -0.88 9.99
C ASN A 17 -17.00 0.50 9.82
N SER A 18 -17.62 1.35 9.02
CA SER A 18 -17.14 2.72 8.76
C SER A 18 -17.35 3.69 9.92
N LYS A 19 -17.90 3.24 11.06
CA LYS A 19 -18.07 4.07 12.27
C LYS A 19 -16.80 4.11 13.12
N ASP A 20 -16.12 2.97 13.21
CA ASP A 20 -14.94 2.79 14.06
C ASP A 20 -13.64 2.69 13.26
N LEU A 21 -13.74 2.46 11.95
CA LEU A 21 -12.59 2.33 11.04
C LEU A 21 -12.75 3.28 9.86
N HIS A 22 -11.63 3.85 9.44
CA HIS A 22 -11.54 4.71 8.26
C HIS A 22 -10.88 3.96 7.10
N ALA A 23 -11.35 4.20 5.88
CA ALA A 23 -10.69 3.70 4.68
C ALA A 23 -9.37 4.44 4.47
N VAL A 24 -8.33 3.68 4.12
CA VAL A 24 -6.97 4.19 3.86
C VAL A 24 -6.63 4.25 2.37
N LEU A 25 -7.47 3.63 1.52
CA LEU A 25 -7.44 3.72 0.07
C LEU A 25 -8.77 4.29 -0.42
N THR A 26 -8.75 4.91 -1.59
CA THR A 26 -9.95 5.41 -2.26
C THR A 26 -10.51 4.34 -3.21
N SER A 27 -11.83 4.32 -3.38
CA SER A 27 -12.53 3.30 -4.17
C SER A 27 -12.31 3.43 -5.69
N ASP A 28 -11.76 4.54 -6.16
CA ASP A 28 -11.41 4.76 -7.56
C ASP A 28 -9.99 4.27 -7.91
N MET A 29 -9.21 3.81 -6.92
CA MET A 29 -7.94 3.13 -7.17
C MET A 29 -8.12 1.82 -7.94
N LYS A 30 -7.19 1.54 -8.85
CA LYS A 30 -7.16 0.32 -9.66
C LYS A 30 -5.84 -0.40 -9.51
N ILE A 31 -5.90 -1.72 -9.38
CA ILE A 31 -4.72 -2.58 -9.42
C ILE A 31 -4.38 -2.84 -10.89
N GLU A 32 -3.27 -2.30 -11.37
CA GLU A 32 -2.80 -2.60 -12.74
C GLU A 32 -2.04 -3.91 -12.79
N LYS A 33 -1.19 -4.14 -11.79
CA LYS A 33 -0.31 -5.30 -11.75
C LYS A 33 0.06 -5.62 -10.32
N LEU A 34 0.10 -6.92 -10.01
CA LEU A 34 0.66 -7.45 -8.77
C LEU A 34 1.57 -8.61 -9.16
N THR A 35 2.85 -8.53 -8.80
CA THR A 35 3.85 -9.52 -9.21
C THR A 35 4.78 -9.85 -8.05
N PRO A 36 4.70 -11.06 -7.49
CA PRO A 36 5.69 -11.52 -6.53
C PRO A 36 7.03 -11.76 -7.23
N LEU A 37 8.10 -11.34 -6.57
CA LEU A 37 9.50 -11.63 -6.89
C LEU A 37 10.08 -12.49 -5.75
N ALA A 38 11.41 -12.60 -5.66
CA ALA A 38 12.08 -13.46 -4.68
C ALA A 38 11.77 -13.07 -3.21
N ASP A 39 11.90 -11.78 -2.89
CA ASP A 39 11.74 -11.21 -1.54
C ASP A 39 10.75 -10.03 -1.49
N THR A 40 10.25 -9.63 -2.65
CA THR A 40 9.49 -8.39 -2.83
C THR A 40 8.23 -8.67 -3.63
N VAL A 41 7.08 -8.13 -3.20
CA VAL A 41 5.90 -8.01 -4.08
C VAL A 41 5.89 -6.62 -4.73
N ASN A 42 5.90 -6.61 -6.06
CA ASN A 42 5.71 -5.38 -6.82
C ASN A 42 4.22 -5.17 -7.06
N VAL A 43 3.70 -4.01 -6.67
CA VAL A 43 2.33 -3.58 -6.95
C VAL A 43 2.35 -2.30 -7.77
N SER A 44 1.56 -2.28 -8.84
CA SER A 44 1.30 -1.11 -9.66
C SER A 44 -0.16 -0.72 -9.50
N LEU A 45 -0.39 0.50 -9.05
CA LEU A 45 -1.70 1.07 -8.78
C LEU A 45 -1.95 2.25 -9.71
N LYS A 46 -3.21 2.49 -10.03
CA LYS A 46 -3.68 3.68 -10.73
C LYS A 46 -4.70 4.44 -9.90
N HIS A 47 -4.57 5.76 -9.86
CA HIS A 47 -5.53 6.70 -9.31
C HIS A 47 -5.79 7.84 -10.31
N SER A 48 -7.06 8.26 -10.44
CA SER A 48 -7.49 9.26 -11.43
C SER A 48 -6.77 10.59 -11.25
N ASP A 49 -6.68 11.03 -10.00
CA ASP A 49 -6.19 12.35 -9.61
C ASP A 49 -4.71 12.33 -9.21
N TRP A 50 -3.94 11.36 -9.71
CA TRP A 50 -2.52 11.28 -9.41
C TRP A 50 -1.73 12.41 -10.07
N GLU A 51 -0.94 13.11 -9.26
CA GLU A 51 0.02 14.11 -9.73
C GLU A 51 1.45 13.60 -9.47
N PRO A 52 2.39 13.73 -10.42
CA PRO A 52 3.79 13.42 -10.17
C PRO A 52 4.31 14.21 -8.96
N LYS A 53 5.06 13.53 -8.07
CA LYS A 53 5.52 14.08 -6.78
C LYS A 53 4.41 14.40 -5.77
N ALA A 54 3.21 13.84 -5.94
CA ALA A 54 2.16 13.93 -4.94
C ALA A 54 2.61 13.35 -3.59
N LEU A 55 2.08 13.94 -2.52
CA LEU A 55 2.18 13.34 -1.18
C LEU A 55 1.02 12.37 -1.01
N VAL A 56 1.35 11.12 -0.69
CA VAL A 56 0.34 10.14 -0.26
C VAL A 56 0.19 10.16 1.26
N PRO A 57 -0.95 9.77 1.83
CA PRO A 57 -1.06 9.56 3.26
C PRO A 57 -0.06 8.49 3.73
N ALA A 58 0.64 8.73 4.85
CA ALA A 58 1.54 7.76 5.45
C ALA A 58 0.82 6.43 5.79
N GLU A 59 -0.40 6.53 6.29
CA GLU A 59 -1.25 5.41 6.71
C GLU A 59 -1.68 4.54 5.52
N MET A 60 -1.83 5.13 4.32
CA MET A 60 -2.05 4.38 3.09
C MET A 60 -0.88 3.42 2.83
N MET A 61 0.35 3.93 2.93
CA MET A 61 1.54 3.14 2.65
C MET A 61 1.78 2.08 3.71
N GLU A 62 1.55 2.40 4.99
CA GLU A 62 1.62 1.43 6.07
C GLU A 62 0.61 0.29 5.86
N ALA A 63 -0.65 0.61 5.54
CA ALA A 63 -1.67 -0.39 5.29
C ALA A 63 -1.32 -1.29 4.09
N LEU A 64 -0.84 -0.70 2.98
CA LEU A 64 -0.40 -1.46 1.81
C LEU A 64 0.73 -2.43 2.16
N VAL A 65 1.76 -1.97 2.87
CA VAL A 65 2.90 -2.80 3.28
C VAL A 65 2.43 -3.93 4.20
N LEU A 66 1.62 -3.63 5.22
CA LEU A 66 1.12 -4.65 6.14
C LEU A 66 0.24 -5.69 5.43
N THR A 67 -0.74 -5.26 4.65
CA THR A 67 -1.67 -6.15 3.93
C THR A 67 -0.95 -7.03 2.93
N LEU A 68 -0.05 -6.47 2.12
CA LEU A 68 0.61 -7.22 1.05
C LEU A 68 1.68 -8.17 1.58
N THR A 69 2.45 -7.78 2.60
CA THR A 69 3.41 -8.70 3.23
C THR A 69 2.72 -9.84 3.97
N GLU A 70 1.56 -9.59 4.59
CA GLU A 70 0.74 -10.66 5.20
C GLU A 70 0.17 -11.61 4.14
N ALA A 71 -0.45 -11.06 3.10
CA ALA A 71 -1.14 -11.87 2.10
C ALA A 71 -0.18 -12.65 1.17
N THR A 72 1.05 -12.19 1.01
CA THR A 72 2.07 -12.84 0.16
C THR A 72 3.07 -13.69 0.93
N GLY A 73 3.30 -13.38 2.21
CA GLY A 73 4.43 -13.93 2.99
C GLY A 73 5.80 -13.38 2.58
N LEU A 74 5.86 -12.42 1.65
CA LEU A 74 7.11 -11.76 1.26
C LEU A 74 7.42 -10.60 2.20
N PRO A 75 8.70 -10.36 2.55
CA PRO A 75 9.08 -9.35 3.54
C PRO A 75 8.97 -7.90 3.06
N GLN A 76 8.93 -7.67 1.74
CA GLN A 76 9.01 -6.34 1.16
C GLN A 76 7.94 -6.07 0.12
N VAL A 77 7.61 -4.79 -0.05
CA VAL A 77 6.66 -4.29 -1.05
C VAL A 77 7.31 -3.16 -1.83
N ARG A 78 7.23 -3.20 -3.15
CA ARG A 78 7.52 -2.05 -4.01
C ARG A 78 6.22 -1.54 -4.60
N VAL A 79 5.94 -0.26 -4.41
CA VAL A 79 4.72 0.40 -4.88
C VAL A 79 5.05 1.33 -6.03
N VAL A 80 4.26 1.24 -7.10
CA VAL A 80 4.34 2.15 -8.24
C VAL A 80 2.95 2.75 -8.44
N MET A 81 2.84 4.07 -8.37
CA MET A 81 1.60 4.83 -8.52
C MET A 81 1.58 5.51 -9.89
N ASN A 82 0.66 5.13 -10.77
CA ASN A 82 0.54 5.65 -12.14
C ASN A 82 1.86 5.61 -12.95
N GLY A 83 2.73 4.63 -12.67
CA GLY A 83 4.05 4.50 -13.30
C GLY A 83 5.18 5.26 -12.59
N ASP A 84 4.90 5.99 -11.51
CA ASP A 84 5.86 6.73 -10.69
C ASP A 84 6.10 6.03 -9.33
N ASP A 85 7.36 5.92 -8.93
CA ASP A 85 7.80 5.44 -7.62
C ASP A 85 8.60 6.50 -6.84
N SER A 86 8.74 7.70 -7.39
CA SER A 86 9.52 8.80 -6.81
C SER A 86 8.71 9.72 -5.88
N PHE A 87 7.57 9.24 -5.38
CA PHE A 87 6.69 10.00 -4.50
C PHE A 87 7.13 9.93 -3.03
N LEU A 88 6.56 10.85 -2.23
CA LEU A 88 6.75 10.91 -0.79
C LEU A 88 5.40 10.69 -0.09
N ASP A 89 5.43 10.32 1.19
CA ASP A 89 4.22 10.39 2.04
C ASP A 89 4.13 11.71 2.83
N SER A 90 3.04 11.85 3.58
CA SER A 90 2.78 12.97 4.50
C SER A 90 3.84 13.14 5.60
N GLU A 91 4.70 12.14 5.85
CA GLU A 91 5.84 12.18 6.78
C GLU A 91 7.19 12.39 6.07
N GLN A 92 7.18 12.74 4.77
CA GLN A 92 8.35 12.94 3.91
C GLN A 92 9.23 11.70 3.72
N ARG A 93 8.66 10.48 3.88
CA ARG A 93 9.37 9.24 3.55
C ARG A 93 9.29 8.97 2.05
N SER A 94 10.40 8.50 1.49
CA SER A 94 10.52 8.16 0.07
C SER A 94 10.25 6.68 -0.18
N TYR A 95 9.63 6.39 -1.32
CA TYR A 95 9.22 5.06 -1.77
C TYR A 95 9.93 4.62 -3.06
N ASP A 96 11.06 5.25 -3.38
CA ASP A 96 11.91 4.96 -4.55
C ASP A 96 12.54 3.55 -4.53
N ARG A 97 12.39 2.84 -3.41
CA ARG A 97 12.93 1.51 -3.13
C ARG A 97 11.89 0.65 -2.41
N PRO A 98 12.03 -0.69 -2.46
CA PRO A 98 11.16 -1.59 -1.71
C PRO A 98 11.14 -1.26 -0.21
N VAL A 99 9.94 -1.27 0.37
CA VAL A 99 9.71 -1.02 1.79
C VAL A 99 9.49 -2.34 2.51
N THR A 100 10.21 -2.52 3.62
CA THR A 100 10.11 -3.71 4.45
C THR A 100 8.97 -3.58 5.45
N ARG A 101 8.32 -4.71 5.78
CA ARG A 101 7.33 -4.76 6.87
C ARG A 101 7.91 -4.18 8.18
N PRO A 102 7.20 -3.28 8.87
CA PRO A 102 7.62 -2.79 10.18
C PRO A 102 7.82 -3.93 11.20
N ALA A 103 8.90 -3.87 11.97
CA ALA A 103 9.18 -4.85 13.03
C ALA A 103 8.20 -4.71 14.22
N TYR A 104 7.67 -3.51 14.43
CA TYR A 104 6.70 -3.21 15.47
C TYR A 104 5.49 -2.52 14.82
N VAL A 105 4.29 -2.97 15.18
CA VAL A 105 3.02 -2.43 14.70
C VAL A 105 2.20 -2.03 15.92
N ASN A 106 1.53 -0.87 15.87
CA ASN A 106 0.73 -0.32 16.97
C ASN A 106 1.51 -0.12 18.28
N THR A 107 2.73 0.43 18.20
CA THR A 107 3.49 0.79 19.41
C THR A 107 2.78 1.90 20.16
N LEU A 108 2.42 1.66 21.42
CA LEU A 108 1.84 2.69 22.27
C LEU A 108 2.91 3.71 22.64
N SER A 109 2.70 4.97 22.25
CA SER A 109 3.41 6.10 22.83
C SER A 109 3.06 6.18 24.31
N ARG A 110 4.04 5.95 25.19
CA ARG A 110 3.86 6.12 26.64
C ARG A 110 3.83 7.59 27.02
#